data_AF-A0A7Z9YXC1-F1
#
_entry.id   AF-A0A7Z9YXC1-F1
#
_cell.length_a   1.000
_cell.length_b   1.000
_cell.length_c   1.000
_cell.angle_alpha   90.00
_cell.angle_beta   90.00
_cell.angle_gamma   90.00
#
_symmetry.space_group_name_H-M   'P 1'
#
loop_
_entity.id
_entity.type
_entity.pdbx_description
1 polymer ?
#
loop_
_entity_poly.entity_id
_entity_poly.type
_entity_poly.pdbx_seq_one_letter_code
_entity_poly.pdbx_strand_id
1 'polypeptide(L)'
;MLTENKRIFKNDGFTLVELAIVVAIAGIVSLMAAGGYMAWKPGNIFRGAVSQVRADISRAKMRAVETRRQCRVIFTTNGYQIEDGDRVMNSTAGGWGNLDTSVTPNVHTPGTPFRTLTFVDFPQITLLDNAGAVIVAGANEPTITFSPRGTATNLDSVQVVHPTEGIATIAVNITGRVNITWP
;
A
#
# COMPACT_ATOMS: atom_id res chain seq x y z
N MET A 1 -2.80 65.68 -29.37
CA MET A 1 -3.17 64.26 -29.21
C MET A 1 -1.89 63.44 -29.31
N LEU A 2 -1.65 62.56 -28.34
CA LEU A 2 -0.36 61.92 -28.07
C LEU A 2 0.01 60.90 -29.15
N THR A 3 1.26 60.93 -29.61
CA THR A 3 1.80 59.96 -30.57
C THR A 3 2.09 58.65 -29.85
N GLU A 4 1.34 57.60 -30.18
CA GLU A 4 1.50 56.27 -29.60
C GLU A 4 2.84 55.66 -30.05
N ASN A 5 3.77 55.48 -29.11
CA ASN A 5 5.07 54.86 -29.36
C ASN A 5 4.90 53.33 -29.39
N LYS A 6 4.59 52.80 -30.58
CA LYS A 6 4.47 51.35 -30.82
C LYS A 6 5.86 50.71 -30.72
N ARG A 7 6.16 50.12 -29.56
CA ARG A 7 7.34 49.28 -29.38
C ARG A 7 7.20 48.05 -30.29
N ILE A 8 8.07 47.93 -31.29
CA ILE A 8 8.15 46.75 -32.15
C ILE A 8 8.83 45.66 -31.33
N PHE A 9 8.07 44.67 -30.88
CA PHE A 9 8.64 43.45 -30.30
C PHE A 9 9.32 42.68 -31.44
N LYS A 10 10.63 42.49 -31.31
CA LYS A 10 11.42 41.74 -32.27
C LYS A 10 11.15 40.24 -32.06
N ASN A 11 10.48 39.63 -33.02
CA ASN A 11 10.27 38.19 -33.06
C ASN A 11 11.57 37.52 -33.53
N ASP A 12 12.49 37.26 -32.61
CA ASP A 12 13.67 36.44 -32.87
C ASP A 12 13.27 34.97 -32.74
N GLY A 13 13.16 34.28 -33.88
CA GLY A 13 12.89 32.85 -33.96
C GLY A 13 14.17 32.02 -33.81
N PHE A 14 14.03 30.78 -33.33
CA PHE A 14 15.14 29.83 -33.24
C PHE A 14 15.70 29.51 -34.63
N THR A 15 17.04 29.49 -34.73
CA THR A 15 17.70 29.12 -35.98
C THR A 15 17.67 27.60 -36.18
N LEU A 16 17.76 27.13 -37.43
CA LEU A 16 17.78 25.70 -37.74
C LEU A 16 19.00 25.00 -37.08
N VAL A 17 20.14 25.68 -37.05
CA VAL A 17 21.36 25.19 -36.41
C VAL A 17 21.19 25.05 -34.90
N GLU A 18 20.51 26.01 -34.25
CA GLU A 18 20.25 25.97 -32.83
C GLU A 18 19.34 24.79 -32.44
N LEU A 19 18.28 24.54 -33.21
CA LEU A 19 17.43 23.36 -33.02
C LEU A 19 18.23 22.05 -33.18
N ALA A 20 19.11 21.97 -34.19
CA ALA A 20 19.94 20.79 -34.43
C ALA A 20 20.88 20.51 -33.25
N ILE A 21 21.48 21.54 -32.66
CA ILE A 21 22.33 21.42 -31.47
C ILE A 21 21.51 20.99 -30.25
N VAL A 22 20.32 21.55 -30.03
CA VAL A 22 19.44 21.18 -28.91
C VAL A 22 19.04 19.70 -28.98
N VAL A 23 18.63 19.22 -30.16
CA VAL A 23 18.27 17.80 -30.34
C VAL A 23 19.48 16.89 -30.17
N ALA A 24 20.66 17.30 -30.64
CA ALA A 24 21.90 16.55 -30.43
C ALA A 24 22.25 16.42 -28.94
N ILE A 25 22.20 17.51 -28.17
CA ILE A 25 22.47 17.50 -26.73
C ILE A 25 21.40 16.69 -25.99
N ALA A 26 20.12 16.86 -26.33
CA ALA A 26 19.02 16.11 -25.72
C ALA A 26 19.13 14.60 -25.96
N GLY A 27 19.60 14.17 -27.13
CA GLY A 27 19.87 12.77 -27.44
C GLY A 27 20.96 12.18 -26.54
N ILE A 28 22.07 12.91 -26.35
CA ILE A 28 23.17 12.48 -25.47
C ILE A 28 22.70 12.36 -24.02
N VAL A 29 21.95 13.36 -23.52
CA VAL A 29 21.42 13.34 -22.15
C VAL A 29 20.41 12.22 -21.93
N SER A 30 19.54 11.95 -22.92
CA SER A 30 18.55 10.88 -22.83
C SER A 30 19.19 9.49 -22.70
N LEU A 31 20.32 9.26 -23.37
CA LEU A 31 21.08 8.00 -23.25
C LEU A 31 21.67 7.81 -21.85
N MET A 32 22.11 8.88 -21.19
CA MET A 32 22.61 8.82 -19.82
C MET A 32 21.50 8.58 -18.78
N ALA A 33 20.31 9.15 -19.01
CA ALA A 33 19.20 9.09 -18.06
C ALA A 33 18.55 7.70 -17.95
N ALA A 34 18.58 6.90 -19.02
CA ALA A 34 17.88 5.61 -19.07
C ALA A 34 18.31 4.62 -17.97
N GLY A 35 19.61 4.57 -17.64
CA GLY A 35 20.14 3.68 -16.61
C GLY A 35 19.74 4.06 -15.19
N GLY A 36 19.73 5.36 -14.88
CA GLY A 36 19.40 5.86 -13.53
C GLY A 36 17.95 5.60 -13.14
N TYR A 37 17.01 5.67 -14.09
CA TYR A 37 15.59 5.43 -13.83
C TYR A 37 15.29 3.99 -13.41
N MET A 38 15.96 3.01 -14.05
CA MET A 38 15.78 1.59 -13.75
C MET A 38 16.27 1.22 -12.34
N ALA A 39 17.32 1.89 -11.84
CA ALA A 39 17.84 1.64 -10.49
C ALA A 39 16.97 2.24 -9.38
N TRP A 40 16.26 3.35 -9.63
CA TRP A 40 15.44 4.03 -8.63
C TRP A 40 14.03 3.44 -8.48
N LYS A 41 13.50 2.83 -9.55
CA LYS A 41 12.12 2.33 -9.59
C LYS A 41 11.81 1.27 -8.50
N PRO A 42 12.62 0.23 -8.24
CA PRO A 42 12.26 -0.86 -7.32
C PRO A 42 12.11 -0.41 -5.86
N GLY A 43 13.01 0.43 -5.36
CA GLY A 43 12.96 0.91 -3.98
C GLY A 43 11.71 1.72 -3.64
N ASN A 44 11.20 2.53 -4.58
CA ASN A 44 9.95 3.26 -4.36
C ASN A 44 8.71 2.36 -4.39
N ILE A 45 8.70 1.36 -5.28
CA ILE A 45 7.62 0.38 -5.36
C ILE A 45 7.56 -0.41 -4.05
N PHE A 46 8.71 -0.88 -3.54
CA PHE A 46 8.78 -1.59 -2.27
C PHE A 46 8.28 -0.76 -1.09
N ARG A 47 8.78 0.48 -0.94
CA ARG A 47 8.31 1.39 0.11
C ARG A 47 6.83 1.74 -0.03
N GLY A 48 6.34 1.87 -1.27
CA GLY A 48 4.94 2.07 -1.59
C GLY A 48 4.07 0.91 -1.11
N ALA A 49 4.46 -0.33 -1.41
CA ALA A 49 3.78 -1.55 -0.98
C ALA A 49 3.70 -1.64 0.54
N VAL A 50 4.84 -1.49 1.23
CA VAL A 50 4.92 -1.52 2.70
C VAL A 50 4.06 -0.41 3.32
N SER A 51 4.11 0.80 2.76
CA SER A 51 3.29 1.93 3.23
C SER A 51 1.79 1.67 3.04
N GLN A 52 1.40 1.03 1.93
CA GLN A 52 0.00 0.68 1.68
C GLN A 52 -0.51 -0.34 2.70
N VAL A 53 0.25 -1.41 2.95
CA VAL A 53 -0.09 -2.40 3.98
C VAL A 53 -0.24 -1.73 5.35
N ARG A 54 0.71 -0.87 5.74
CA ARG A 54 0.62 -0.11 7.00
C ARG A 54 -0.62 0.77 7.06
N ALA A 55 -0.95 1.48 5.98
CA ALA A 55 -2.11 2.36 5.91
C ALA A 55 -3.40 1.55 6.08
N ASP A 56 -3.50 0.39 5.45
CA ASP A 56 -4.67 -0.47 5.52
C ASP A 56 -4.81 -1.20 6.87
N ILE A 57 -3.72 -1.61 7.52
CA ILE A 57 -3.75 -2.06 8.92
C ILE A 57 -4.26 -0.94 9.84
N SER A 58 -3.79 0.29 9.62
CA SER A 58 -4.25 1.45 10.41
C SER A 58 -5.73 1.77 10.13
N ARG A 59 -6.20 1.55 8.91
CA ARG A 59 -7.64 1.63 8.57
C ARG A 59 -8.44 0.55 9.27
N ALA A 60 -7.97 -0.70 9.31
CA ALA A 60 -8.63 -1.78 10.04
C ALA A 60 -8.80 -1.43 11.54
N LYS A 61 -7.76 -0.85 12.14
CA LYS A 61 -7.85 -0.32 13.51
C LYS A 61 -8.92 0.76 13.66
N MET A 62 -8.90 1.78 12.80
CA MET A 62 -9.89 2.87 12.85
C MET A 62 -11.30 2.33 12.67
N ARG A 63 -11.46 1.37 11.74
CA ARG A 63 -12.72 0.69 11.48
C ARG A 63 -13.25 -0.06 12.70
N ALA A 64 -12.39 -0.76 13.44
CA ALA A 64 -12.78 -1.47 14.66
C ALA A 64 -13.36 -0.51 15.71
N VAL A 65 -12.74 0.67 15.85
CA VAL A 65 -13.18 1.71 16.78
C VAL A 65 -14.46 2.39 16.31
N GLU A 66 -14.55 2.73 15.02
CA GLU A 66 -15.71 3.38 14.40
C GLU A 66 -16.97 2.53 14.51
N THR A 67 -16.87 1.26 14.14
CA THR A 67 -17.99 0.31 14.17
C THR A 67 -18.29 -0.20 15.57
N ARG A 68 -17.40 0.05 16.55
CA ARG A 68 -17.41 -0.56 17.89
C ARG A 68 -17.44 -2.09 17.84
N ARG A 69 -16.82 -2.67 16.81
CA ARG A 69 -16.73 -4.12 16.58
C ARG A 69 -15.28 -4.52 16.31
N GLN A 70 -14.95 -5.79 16.49
CA GLN A 70 -13.63 -6.28 16.12
C GLN A 70 -13.44 -6.19 14.60
N CYS A 71 -12.21 -5.97 14.17
CA CYS A 71 -11.83 -5.96 12.76
C CYS A 71 -10.51 -6.72 12.62
N ARG A 72 -10.35 -7.52 11.57
CA ARG A 72 -9.08 -8.21 11.31
C ARG A 72 -8.57 -7.95 9.90
N VAL A 73 -7.26 -7.99 9.78
CA VAL A 73 -6.55 -8.12 8.51
C VAL A 73 -6.09 -9.57 8.39
N ILE A 74 -6.44 -10.22 7.29
CA ILE A 74 -6.01 -11.58 6.95
C ILE A 74 -5.05 -11.47 5.77
N PHE A 75 -3.83 -11.93 5.95
CA PHE A 75 -2.86 -11.98 4.87
C PHE A 75 -2.97 -13.29 4.12
N THR A 76 -2.96 -13.19 2.80
CA THR A 76 -2.99 -14.32 1.87
C THR A 76 -1.71 -14.31 1.04
N THR A 77 -1.55 -15.29 0.14
CA THR A 77 -0.34 -15.44 -0.67
C THR A 77 0.05 -14.18 -1.46
N ASN A 78 -0.93 -13.46 -2.02
CA ASN A 78 -0.69 -12.35 -2.95
C ASN A 78 -1.32 -11.03 -2.49
N GLY A 79 -1.70 -10.92 -1.22
CA GLY A 79 -2.47 -9.78 -0.76
C GLY A 79 -3.02 -9.93 0.64
N TYR A 80 -4.08 -9.19 0.92
CA TYR A 80 -4.75 -9.23 2.21
C TYR A 80 -6.20 -8.75 2.11
N GLN A 81 -6.98 -9.15 3.09
CA GLN A 81 -8.39 -8.81 3.21
C GLN A 81 -8.65 -8.23 4.59
N ILE A 82 -9.55 -7.25 4.66
CA ILE A 82 -9.97 -6.64 5.91
C ILE A 82 -11.44 -6.94 6.12
N GLU A 83 -11.73 -7.54 7.28
CA GLU A 83 -13.05 -8.06 7.64
C GLU A 83 -13.50 -7.50 8.98
N ASP A 84 -14.77 -7.10 9.03
CA ASP A 84 -15.44 -6.78 10.28
C ASP A 84 -15.92 -8.08 10.93
N GLY A 85 -15.72 -8.22 12.25
CA GLY A 85 -16.14 -9.40 13.00
C GLY A 85 -17.36 -9.17 13.87
N ASP A 86 -17.86 -10.24 14.48
CA ASP A 86 -19.12 -10.19 15.20
C ASP A 86 -18.97 -9.61 16.63
N ARG A 87 -17.78 -9.70 17.25
CA ARG A 87 -17.52 -9.20 18.60
C ARG A 87 -17.71 -7.68 18.70
N VAL A 88 -18.72 -7.25 19.46
CA VAL A 88 -19.01 -5.84 19.77
C VAL A 88 -18.31 -5.42 21.06
N MET A 89 -18.16 -4.11 21.29
CA MET A 89 -17.62 -3.56 22.54
C MET A 89 -18.35 -4.12 23.77
N ASN A 90 -17.57 -4.57 24.76
CA ASN A 90 -18.06 -5.19 26.00
C ASN A 90 -18.79 -6.54 25.82
N SER A 91 -18.60 -7.22 24.68
CA SER A 91 -19.08 -8.59 24.46
C SER A 91 -17.96 -9.60 24.72
N THR A 92 -18.31 -10.70 25.40
CA THR A 92 -17.47 -11.92 25.50
C THR A 92 -17.84 -12.96 24.43
N ALA A 93 -18.95 -12.77 23.72
CA ALA A 93 -19.41 -13.69 22.68
C ALA A 93 -18.52 -13.55 21.45
N GLY A 94 -17.78 -14.61 21.14
CA GLY A 94 -16.71 -14.58 20.16
C GLY A 94 -17.01 -15.33 18.88
N GLY A 95 -17.42 -14.61 17.84
CA GLY A 95 -17.53 -15.14 16.49
C GLY A 95 -16.87 -14.20 15.47
N TRP A 96 -16.14 -14.77 14.53
CA TRP A 96 -16.08 -14.19 13.19
C TRP A 96 -17.32 -14.75 12.49
N GLY A 97 -18.18 -13.89 11.94
CA GLY A 97 -19.32 -14.39 11.18
C GLY A 97 -18.83 -15.27 10.02
N ASN A 98 -19.69 -16.14 9.49
CA ASN A 98 -19.31 -16.94 8.33
C ASN A 98 -18.90 -16.00 7.17
N LEU A 99 -17.77 -16.30 6.55
CA LEU A 99 -17.29 -15.61 5.34
C LEU A 99 -18.33 -15.79 4.22
N ASP A 100 -19.22 -14.82 4.05
CA ASP A 100 -20.08 -14.77 2.87
C ASP A 100 -19.33 -14.07 1.73
N THR A 101 -18.70 -14.87 0.87
CA THR A 101 -17.99 -14.41 -0.33
C THR A 101 -18.93 -13.93 -1.45
N SER A 102 -20.25 -13.95 -1.23
CA SER A 102 -21.30 -13.68 -2.22
C SER A 102 -21.94 -12.28 -2.08
N VAL A 103 -21.50 -11.45 -1.13
CA VAL A 103 -22.24 -10.22 -0.79
C VAL A 103 -21.88 -9.07 -1.74
N THR A 104 -22.94 -8.49 -2.30
CA THR A 104 -22.93 -7.18 -2.96
C THR A 104 -22.13 -6.16 -2.14
N PRO A 105 -21.27 -5.32 -2.77
CA PRO A 105 -20.64 -4.22 -2.05
C PRO A 105 -21.78 -3.38 -1.46
N ASN A 106 -21.89 -3.28 -0.14
CA ASN A 106 -22.73 -2.39 0.68
C ASN A 106 -23.59 -3.05 1.79
N VAL A 107 -23.67 -4.38 1.91
CA VAL A 107 -24.26 -5.02 3.11
C VAL A 107 -23.14 -5.55 4.01
N HIS A 108 -22.87 -4.85 5.12
CA HIS A 108 -21.85 -5.27 6.10
C HIS A 108 -22.45 -6.30 7.06
N THR A 109 -22.37 -7.56 6.65
CA THR A 109 -22.60 -8.70 7.55
C THR A 109 -21.26 -9.07 8.21
N PRO A 110 -21.21 -9.31 9.53
CA PRO A 110 -19.98 -9.79 10.18
C PRO A 110 -19.41 -11.00 9.44
N GLY A 111 -18.10 -10.98 9.17
CA GLY A 111 -17.41 -12.02 8.40
C GLY A 111 -17.22 -11.72 6.91
N THR A 112 -17.77 -10.63 6.35
CA THR A 112 -17.47 -10.26 4.95
C THR A 112 -16.31 -9.28 4.84
N PRO A 113 -15.42 -9.42 3.84
CA PRO A 113 -14.34 -8.48 3.63
C PRO A 113 -14.89 -7.18 3.06
N PHE A 114 -14.73 -6.07 3.80
CA PHE A 114 -15.10 -4.75 3.28
C PHE A 114 -14.02 -4.18 2.34
N ARG A 115 -12.80 -4.75 2.41
CA ARG A 115 -11.69 -4.43 1.52
C ARG A 115 -10.88 -5.69 1.24
N THR A 116 -10.66 -5.95 -0.05
CA THR A 116 -9.71 -6.95 -0.53
C THR A 116 -8.67 -6.23 -1.37
N LEU A 117 -7.40 -6.50 -1.12
CA LEU A 117 -6.30 -5.92 -1.88
C LEU A 117 -5.37 -7.03 -2.36
N THR A 118 -4.98 -6.96 -3.62
CA THR A 118 -3.99 -7.83 -4.24
C THR A 118 -2.83 -6.98 -4.72
N PHE A 119 -1.59 -7.48 -4.62
CA PHE A 119 -0.38 -6.76 -5.02
C PHE A 119 -0.18 -6.69 -6.54
N VAL A 120 -1.24 -6.53 -7.33
CA VAL A 120 -1.15 -6.42 -8.79
C VAL A 120 -0.32 -5.20 -9.21
N ASP A 121 -0.45 -4.11 -8.45
CA ASP A 121 0.36 -2.88 -8.63
C ASP A 121 1.82 -3.03 -8.15
N PHE A 122 2.12 -4.13 -7.44
CA PHE A 122 3.43 -4.43 -6.85
C PHE A 122 3.88 -5.86 -7.21
N PRO A 123 4.10 -6.18 -8.50
CA PRO A 123 4.27 -7.56 -8.97
C PRO A 123 5.53 -8.27 -8.46
N GLN A 124 6.48 -7.53 -7.89
CA GLN A 124 7.74 -8.05 -7.34
C GLN A 124 7.66 -8.32 -5.83
N ILE A 125 6.50 -8.06 -5.22
CA ILE A 125 6.29 -8.22 -3.78
C ILE A 125 5.70 -9.58 -3.47
N THR A 126 6.30 -10.25 -2.50
CA THR A 126 5.76 -11.47 -1.90
C THR A 126 5.55 -11.26 -0.40
N LEU A 127 4.57 -11.96 0.15
CA LEU A 127 4.34 -11.98 1.59
C LEU A 127 4.81 -13.30 2.19
N LEU A 128 5.48 -13.20 3.35
CA LEU A 128 5.82 -14.33 4.19
C LEU A 128 5.20 -14.14 5.58
N ASP A 129 4.98 -15.25 6.28
CA ASP A 129 4.55 -15.21 7.68
C ASP A 129 5.70 -14.78 8.63
N ASN A 130 5.42 -14.75 9.93
CA ASN A 130 6.40 -14.41 10.96
C ASN A 130 7.63 -15.36 10.99
N ALA A 131 7.48 -16.61 10.52
CA ALA A 131 8.58 -17.57 10.44
C ALA A 131 9.36 -17.47 9.11
N GLY A 132 8.96 -16.58 8.20
CA GLY A 132 9.55 -16.46 6.87
C GLY A 132 9.08 -17.55 5.90
N ALA A 133 7.99 -18.25 6.20
CA ALA A 133 7.39 -19.20 5.27
C ALA A 133 6.38 -18.53 4.34
N VAL A 134 6.19 -19.11 3.15
CA VAL A 134 5.21 -18.62 2.17
C VAL A 134 3.80 -18.79 2.75
N ILE A 135 3.01 -17.72 2.68
CA ILE A 135 1.61 -17.72 3.12
C ILE A 135 0.78 -18.59 2.16
N VAL A 136 0.05 -19.54 2.71
CA VAL A 136 -0.87 -20.42 1.96
C VAL A 136 -2.27 -20.22 2.51
N ALA A 137 -3.18 -19.78 1.62
CA ALA A 137 -4.56 -19.52 1.97
C ALA A 137 -5.23 -20.77 2.58
N GLY A 138 -5.94 -20.59 3.71
CA GLY A 138 -6.59 -21.67 4.45
C GLY A 138 -5.67 -22.57 5.29
N ALA A 139 -4.35 -22.32 5.32
CA ALA A 139 -3.41 -23.09 6.14
C ALA A 139 -2.67 -22.22 7.16
N ASN A 140 -1.85 -21.28 6.67
CA ASN A 140 -1.05 -20.37 7.48
C ASN A 140 -1.31 -18.94 7.02
N GLU A 141 -2.43 -18.38 7.46
CA GLU A 141 -2.82 -17.00 7.15
C GLU A 141 -2.57 -16.13 8.38
N PRO A 142 -1.48 -15.33 8.42
CA PRO A 142 -1.24 -14.46 9.54
C PRO A 142 -2.40 -13.47 9.67
N THR A 143 -2.86 -13.27 10.90
CA THR A 143 -4.01 -12.41 11.18
C THR A 143 -3.67 -11.35 12.21
N ILE A 144 -3.97 -10.10 11.87
CA ILE A 144 -3.87 -8.99 12.81
C ILE A 144 -5.29 -8.58 13.18
N THR A 145 -5.66 -8.81 14.44
CA THR A 145 -7.00 -8.50 14.94
C THR A 145 -6.97 -7.29 15.86
N PHE A 146 -7.87 -6.34 15.61
CA PHE A 146 -8.14 -5.19 16.46
C PHE A 146 -9.46 -5.38 17.21
N SER A 147 -9.43 -5.03 18.50
CA SER A 147 -10.62 -4.94 19.33
C SER A 147 -11.38 -3.63 19.07
N PRO A 148 -12.65 -3.53 19.48
CA PRO A 148 -13.43 -2.28 19.47
C PRO A 148 -12.76 -1.11 20.21
N ARG A 149 -11.75 -1.39 21.05
CA ARG A 149 -11.00 -0.39 21.82
C ARG A 149 -9.72 0.07 21.12
N GLY A 150 -9.48 -0.41 19.90
CA GLY A 150 -8.28 -0.09 19.11
C GLY A 150 -7.01 -0.79 19.59
N THR A 151 -7.10 -1.71 20.55
CA THR A 151 -5.99 -2.59 20.96
C THR A 151 -5.90 -3.79 20.01
N ALA A 152 -4.69 -4.31 19.80
CA ALA A 152 -4.53 -5.56 19.06
C ALA A 152 -4.67 -6.76 20.00
N THR A 153 -5.32 -7.82 19.54
CA THR A 153 -5.52 -9.07 20.30
C THR A 153 -4.66 -10.23 19.79
N ASN A 154 -4.29 -10.22 18.51
CA ASN A 154 -3.27 -11.10 17.94
C ASN A 154 -2.06 -10.24 17.55
N LEU A 155 -0.88 -10.56 18.07
CA LEU A 155 0.37 -9.81 17.87
C LEU A 155 1.22 -10.38 16.72
N ASP A 156 0.57 -11.05 15.78
CA ASP A 156 1.25 -11.61 14.62
C ASP A 156 1.91 -10.52 13.76
N SER A 157 2.88 -10.95 12.95
CA SER A 157 3.59 -10.08 12.02
C SER A 157 3.63 -10.69 10.64
N VAL A 158 3.68 -9.83 9.63
CA VAL A 158 3.84 -10.22 8.23
C VAL A 158 5.14 -9.64 7.69
N GLN A 159 5.83 -10.41 6.87
CA GLN A 159 7.02 -9.95 6.16
C GLN A 159 6.65 -9.61 4.72
N VAL A 160 7.03 -8.42 4.28
CA VAL A 160 6.91 -7.97 2.89
C VAL A 160 8.29 -8.09 2.26
N VAL A 161 8.41 -8.92 1.23
CA VAL A 161 9.69 -9.26 0.61
C VAL A 161 9.76 -8.70 -0.79
N HIS A 162 10.92 -8.11 -1.10
CA HIS A 162 11.29 -7.72 -2.45
C HIS A 162 12.63 -8.37 -2.82
N PRO A 163 12.79 -8.94 -4.02
CA PRO A 163 13.96 -9.74 -4.39
C PRO A 163 15.31 -9.01 -4.28
N THR A 164 15.31 -7.69 -4.45
CA THR A 164 16.55 -6.87 -4.43
C THR A 164 16.60 -5.85 -3.29
N GLU A 165 15.47 -5.50 -2.67
CA GLU A 165 15.41 -4.42 -1.66
C GLU A 165 15.40 -4.98 -0.23
N GLY A 166 15.20 -6.29 -0.07
CA GLY A 166 15.21 -6.97 1.22
C GLY A 166 13.82 -7.24 1.77
N ILE A 167 13.75 -7.37 3.09
CA ILE A 167 12.56 -7.82 3.83
C ILE A 167 12.16 -6.74 4.83
N ALA A 168 10.93 -6.25 4.72
CA ALA A 168 10.33 -5.36 5.71
C ALA A 168 9.31 -6.14 6.56
N THR A 169 9.50 -6.13 7.87
CA THR A 169 8.58 -6.79 8.80
C THR A 169 7.60 -5.77 9.35
N ILE A 170 6.31 -6.06 9.23
CA ILE A 170 5.22 -5.25 9.77
C ILE A 170 4.61 -5.98 10.95
N ALA A 171 4.65 -5.35 12.12
CA ALA A 171 4.13 -5.90 13.36
C ALA A 171 3.24 -4.87 14.07
N VAL A 172 2.31 -5.37 14.89
CA VAL A 172 1.42 -4.53 15.68
C VAL A 172 1.59 -4.85 17.16
N ASN A 173 1.72 -3.82 18.00
CA ASN A 173 1.81 -4.02 19.45
C ASN A 173 0.42 -4.12 20.09
N ILE A 174 0.36 -4.49 21.37
CA ILE A 174 -0.92 -4.64 22.10
C ILE A 174 -1.77 -3.36 22.14
N THR A 175 -1.15 -2.18 22.05
CA THR A 175 -1.87 -0.90 21.98
C THR A 175 -2.40 -0.57 20.57
N GLY A 176 -2.22 -1.48 19.61
CA GLY A 176 -2.65 -1.34 18.22
C GLY A 176 -1.80 -0.36 17.42
N ARG A 177 -0.57 -0.06 17.84
CA ARG A 177 0.40 0.72 17.06
C ARG A 177 1.10 -0.20 16.06
N VAL A 178 1.13 0.23 14.80
CA VAL A 178 1.84 -0.44 13.72
C VAL A 178 3.32 -0.01 13.74
N ASN A 179 4.22 -0.98 13.76
CA ASN A 179 5.66 -0.79 13.63
C ASN A 179 6.15 -1.46 12.35
N ILE A 180 7.14 -0.83 11.71
CA ILE A 180 7.82 -1.38 10.54
C ILE A 180 9.29 -1.49 10.90
N THR A 181 9.86 -2.68 10.68
CA THR A 181 11.30 -2.90 10.70
C THR A 181 11.75 -3.03 9.25
N TRP A 182 12.60 -2.10 8.82
CA TRP A 182 13.19 -2.12 7.47
C TRP A 182 14.42 -3.04 7.42
N PRO A 183 14.77 -3.57 6.24
CA PRO A 183 16.00 -4.34 6.05
C PRO A 183 17.26 -3.52 6.30
#